data_AF-A0A851RM38-F1
#
_entry.id   AF-A0A851RM38-F1
#
_cell.length_a   1.000
_cell.length_b   1.000
_cell.length_c   1.000
_cell.angle_alpha   90.00
_cell.angle_beta   90.00
_cell.angle_gamma   90.00
#
_symmetry.space_group_name_H-M   'P 1'
#
loop_
_entity.id
_entity.type
_entity.pdbx_description
1 polymer ?
#
loop_
_entity_poly.entity_id
_entity_poly.type
_entity_poly.pdbx_seq_one_letter_code
_entity_poly.pdbx_strand_id
1 'polypeptide(L)'
;MATGDLNGSLRKIEQGLRLLNYPRDVDYTMLVKGDPAAFLPIISYCFTSFSTCIAELLVKCDVELTAKSDLRFIEAVYKFLRDQFQYKPILTKEQFLQFGFAERKMQIVCDIINCVVKKHKELSYSSKVKSQTRKKIRPFKCEVWSNCGKGLPDPSGNALNSRKKPLVERHSGNEVSGELRPVPLPAQGAKEEELCLDHDIVEVKCEQVTEDNSQIEFLKNQLADFQEKLHKLDWMEDKLKVLEEKLQGKVIIDEKDWNNLLNRVLLLETELLLQSKK
;
A
#
# COMPACT_ATOMS: atom_id res chain seq x y z
N MET A 1 -12.93 23.72 -30.16
CA MET A 1 -11.73 23.49 -29.33
C MET A 1 -10.84 22.52 -30.08
N ALA A 2 -9.51 22.68 -30.02
CA ALA A 2 -8.61 21.72 -30.66
C ALA A 2 -8.65 20.40 -29.90
N THR A 3 -9.14 19.34 -30.56
CA THR A 3 -8.96 17.96 -30.11
C THR A 3 -7.46 17.67 -30.19
N GLY A 4 -6.80 17.41 -29.06
CA GLY A 4 -5.36 17.16 -29.03
C GLY A 4 -5.00 15.79 -29.57
N ASP A 5 -3.75 15.39 -29.34
CA ASP A 5 -3.22 14.11 -29.84
C ASP A 5 -3.81 12.91 -29.06
N LEU A 6 -4.97 12.47 -29.52
CA LEU A 6 -5.69 11.31 -29.01
C LEU A 6 -4.88 10.02 -29.24
N ASN A 7 -4.18 9.91 -30.38
CA ASN A 7 -3.40 8.71 -30.72
C ASN A 7 -2.14 8.59 -29.86
N GLY A 8 -1.45 9.70 -29.60
CA GLY A 8 -0.36 9.76 -28.63
C GLY A 8 -0.83 9.48 -27.20
N SER A 9 -2.01 9.97 -26.82
CA SER A 9 -2.64 9.66 -25.53
C SER A 9 -2.98 8.18 -25.37
N LEU A 10 -3.51 7.55 -26.43
CA LEU A 10 -3.81 6.11 -26.47
C LEU A 10 -2.54 5.26 -26.30
N ARG A 11 -1.47 5.58 -27.03
CA ARG A 11 -0.17 4.89 -26.91
C ARG A 11 0.43 5.01 -25.51
N LYS A 12 0.27 6.15 -24.84
CA LYS A 12 0.70 6.34 -23.45
C LYS A 12 -0.09 5.45 -22.48
N ILE A 13 -1.40 5.30 -22.68
CA ILE A 13 -2.21 4.34 -21.91
C ILE A 13 -1.73 2.92 -22.12
N GLU A 14 -1.57 2.47 -23.37
CA GLU A 14 -1.10 1.12 -23.67
C GLU A 14 0.23 0.80 -22.98
N GLN A 15 1.18 1.74 -23.03
CA GLN A 15 2.46 1.61 -22.33
C GLN A 15 2.26 1.56 -20.80
N GLY A 16 1.40 2.42 -20.24
CA GLY A 16 1.06 2.43 -18.81
C GLY A 16 0.42 1.11 -18.34
N LEU A 17 -0.50 0.55 -19.11
CA LEU A 17 -1.18 -0.71 -18.79
C LEU A 17 -0.21 -1.91 -18.83
N ARG A 18 0.76 -1.91 -19.77
CA ARG A 18 1.85 -2.88 -19.78
C ARG A 18 2.74 -2.76 -18.53
N LEU A 19 3.04 -1.54 -18.06
CA LEU A 19 3.79 -1.32 -16.81
C LEU A 19 3.03 -1.81 -15.55
N LEU A 20 1.70 -1.87 -15.62
CA LEU A 20 0.84 -2.39 -14.55
C LEU A 20 0.55 -3.90 -14.65
N ASN A 21 0.93 -4.56 -15.75
CA ASN A 21 0.47 -5.91 -16.10
C ASN A 21 -1.06 -6.06 -16.00
N TYR A 22 -1.80 -5.10 -16.57
CA TYR A 22 -3.26 -5.09 -16.50
C TYR A 22 -3.86 -6.36 -17.12
N PRO A 23 -4.67 -7.16 -16.37
CA PRO A 23 -5.01 -8.53 -16.77
C PRO A 23 -6.31 -8.67 -17.57
N ARG A 24 -7.04 -7.58 -17.83
CA ARG A 24 -8.29 -7.61 -18.60
C ARG A 24 -8.07 -6.99 -19.98
N ASP A 25 -8.83 -7.44 -20.97
CA ASP A 25 -8.91 -6.75 -22.25
C ASP A 25 -9.47 -5.34 -22.08
N VAL A 26 -9.03 -4.44 -22.97
CA VAL A 26 -9.27 -3.00 -22.88
C VAL A 26 -9.98 -2.54 -24.15
N ASP A 27 -11.20 -2.05 -24.00
CA ASP A 27 -12.01 -1.57 -25.12
C ASP A 27 -11.48 -0.24 -25.67
N TYR A 28 -10.42 -0.30 -26.47
CA TYR A 28 -9.79 0.89 -27.08
C TYR A 28 -10.78 1.75 -27.87
N THR A 29 -11.83 1.14 -28.44
CA THR A 29 -12.93 1.84 -29.11
C THR A 29 -13.77 2.70 -28.16
N MET A 30 -13.97 2.25 -26.92
CA MET A 30 -14.67 3.01 -25.86
C MET A 30 -13.77 4.09 -25.26
N LEU A 31 -12.47 3.81 -25.07
CA LEU A 31 -11.48 4.81 -24.65
C LEU A 31 -11.42 5.97 -25.65
N VAL A 32 -11.33 5.69 -26.95
CA VAL A 32 -11.30 6.69 -28.03
C VAL A 32 -12.57 7.55 -28.07
N LYS A 33 -13.74 6.96 -27.82
CA LYS A 33 -15.00 7.71 -27.69
C LYS A 33 -15.11 8.50 -26.38
N GLY A 34 -14.28 8.20 -25.38
CA GLY A 34 -14.31 8.84 -24.07
C GLY A 34 -15.44 8.31 -23.17
N ASP A 35 -15.82 7.05 -23.31
CA ASP A 35 -16.79 6.43 -22.40
C ASP A 35 -16.14 6.23 -21.01
N PRO A 36 -16.72 6.76 -19.91
CA PRO A 36 -16.20 6.50 -18.56
C PRO A 36 -16.05 5.01 -18.24
N ALA A 37 -16.98 4.16 -18.68
CA ALA A 37 -17.08 2.76 -18.27
C ALA A 37 -15.81 1.95 -18.59
N ALA A 38 -15.05 2.35 -19.62
CA ALA A 38 -13.79 1.69 -19.96
C ALA A 38 -12.58 2.19 -19.13
N PHE A 39 -12.67 3.37 -18.49
CA PHE A 39 -11.61 3.90 -17.63
C PHE A 39 -11.75 3.48 -16.16
N LEU A 40 -12.97 3.31 -15.64
CA LEU A 40 -13.21 2.96 -14.23
C LEU A 40 -12.53 1.64 -13.81
N PRO A 41 -12.58 0.53 -14.59
CA PRO A 41 -11.93 -0.73 -14.23
C PRO A 41 -10.40 -0.63 -14.18
N ILE A 42 -9.81 0.21 -15.04
CA ILE A 42 -8.37 0.50 -15.04
C ILE A 42 -8.00 1.23 -13.75
N ILE A 43 -8.70 2.31 -13.42
CA ILE A 43 -8.47 3.11 -12.20
C ILE A 43 -8.64 2.25 -10.95
N SER A 44 -9.68 1.42 -10.89
CA SER A 44 -9.94 0.52 -9.77
C SER A 44 -8.79 -0.48 -9.56
N TYR A 45 -8.31 -1.10 -10.63
CA TYR A 45 -7.16 -2.00 -10.60
C TYR A 45 -5.89 -1.32 -10.09
N CYS A 46 -5.61 -0.08 -10.52
CA CYS A 46 -4.42 0.68 -10.12
C CYS A 46 -4.29 0.79 -8.58
N PHE A 47 -5.40 0.99 -7.87
CA PHE A 47 -5.37 1.20 -6.42
C PHE A 47 -5.61 -0.07 -5.59
N THR A 48 -6.41 -1.01 -6.10
CA THR A 48 -6.82 -2.20 -5.33
C THR A 48 -5.96 -3.43 -5.61
N SER A 49 -5.50 -3.61 -6.85
CA SER A 49 -5.05 -4.91 -7.36
C SER A 49 -3.60 -4.91 -7.86
N PHE A 50 -3.09 -3.77 -8.35
CA PHE A 50 -1.72 -3.66 -8.86
C PHE A 50 -0.65 -3.88 -7.77
N SER A 51 -0.87 -3.37 -6.55
CA SER A 51 0.10 -3.48 -5.47
C SER A 51 -0.55 -3.50 -4.09
N THR A 52 -0.19 -4.52 -3.30
CA THR A 52 -0.56 -4.64 -1.88
C THR A 52 -0.21 -3.40 -1.06
N CYS A 53 0.97 -2.80 -1.25
CA CYS A 53 1.37 -1.58 -0.52
C CYS A 53 0.48 -0.37 -0.82
N ILE A 54 -0.14 -0.30 -2.00
CA ILE A 54 -1.07 0.79 -2.39
C ILE A 54 -2.47 0.49 -1.83
N ALA A 55 -2.93 -0.77 -1.89
CA ALA A 55 -4.17 -1.19 -1.24
C ALA A 55 -4.12 -1.00 0.29
N GLU A 56 -3.00 -1.31 0.93
CA GLU A 56 -2.77 -1.00 2.34
C GLU A 56 -2.81 0.50 2.62
N LEU A 57 -2.23 1.34 1.75
CA LEU A 57 -2.28 2.80 1.90
C LEU A 57 -3.73 3.30 1.81
N LEU A 58 -4.51 2.75 0.89
CA LEU A 58 -5.92 3.06 0.72
C LEU A 58 -6.73 2.75 2.00
N VAL A 59 -6.52 1.56 2.59
CA VAL A 59 -7.13 1.17 3.89
C VAL A 59 -6.66 2.07 5.03
N LYS A 60 -5.36 2.40 5.11
CA LYS A 60 -4.82 3.33 6.12
C LYS A 60 -5.37 4.76 6.02
N CYS A 61 -5.94 5.13 4.87
CA CYS A 61 -6.58 6.43 4.65
C CYS A 61 -8.11 6.39 4.82
N ASP A 62 -8.69 5.23 5.17
CA ASP A 62 -10.13 5.02 5.30
C ASP A 62 -10.91 5.42 4.02
N VAL A 63 -10.38 5.04 2.85
CA VAL A 63 -11.01 5.33 1.55
C VAL A 63 -11.48 4.04 0.88
N GLU A 64 -12.75 3.70 1.05
CA GLU A 64 -13.36 2.58 0.32
C GLU A 64 -13.59 2.92 -1.16
N LEU A 65 -12.90 2.20 -2.06
CA LEU A 65 -13.17 2.25 -3.50
C LEU A 65 -14.25 1.26 -3.96
N THR A 66 -14.79 0.44 -3.06
CA THR A 66 -15.91 -0.48 -3.30
C THR A 66 -17.26 0.26 -3.26
N ALA A 67 -17.38 1.31 -4.06
CA ALA A 67 -18.56 2.16 -4.08
C ALA A 67 -19.73 1.53 -4.86
N LYS A 68 -20.96 1.82 -4.43
CA LYS A 68 -22.20 1.35 -5.08
C LYS A 68 -22.57 2.12 -6.36
N SER A 69 -21.81 3.15 -6.73
CA SER A 69 -22.02 3.93 -7.96
C SER A 69 -20.73 4.63 -8.42
N ASP A 70 -20.63 4.82 -9.74
CA ASP A 70 -19.46 5.41 -10.41
C ASP A 70 -19.13 6.83 -9.92
N LEU A 71 -20.15 7.62 -9.56
CA LEU A 71 -19.96 8.95 -8.97
C LEU A 71 -19.25 8.88 -7.62
N ARG A 72 -19.67 7.97 -6.74
CA ARG A 72 -19.04 7.79 -5.42
C ARG A 72 -17.64 7.20 -5.54
N PHE A 73 -17.42 6.31 -6.51
CA PHE A 73 -16.10 5.81 -6.87
C PHE A 73 -15.16 6.94 -7.30
N ILE A 74 -15.56 7.77 -8.27
CA ILE A 74 -14.74 8.89 -8.76
C ILE A 74 -14.50 9.96 -7.68
N GLU A 75 -15.50 10.24 -6.82
CA GLU A 75 -15.32 11.13 -5.67
C GLU A 75 -14.24 10.60 -4.70
N ALA A 76 -14.28 9.32 -4.37
CA ALA A 76 -13.29 8.67 -3.51
C ALA A 76 -11.89 8.67 -4.15
N VAL A 77 -11.78 8.31 -5.43
CA VAL A 77 -10.51 8.37 -6.20
C VAL A 77 -9.93 9.78 -6.22
N TYR A 78 -10.76 10.80 -6.50
CA TYR A 78 -10.30 12.19 -6.62
C TYR A 78 -9.86 12.77 -5.27
N LYS A 79 -10.52 12.38 -4.17
CA LYS A 79 -10.07 12.69 -2.81
C LYS A 79 -8.72 12.02 -2.53
N PHE A 80 -8.61 10.71 -2.76
CA PHE A 80 -7.38 9.94 -2.53
C PHE A 80 -6.17 10.45 -3.34
N LEU A 81 -6.39 10.82 -4.61
CA LEU A 81 -5.37 11.43 -5.47
C LEU A 81 -4.85 12.77 -4.94
N ARG A 82 -5.76 13.61 -4.41
CA ARG A 82 -5.39 14.88 -3.81
C ARG A 82 -4.61 14.67 -2.52
N ASP A 83 -5.10 13.82 -1.64
CA ASP A 83 -4.60 13.68 -0.27
C ASP A 83 -3.27 12.90 -0.24
N GLN A 84 -3.15 11.81 -1.01
CA GLN A 84 -1.97 10.95 -1.01
C GLN A 84 -0.96 11.23 -2.13
N PHE A 85 -1.41 11.69 -3.30
CA PHE A 85 -0.54 11.91 -4.46
C PHE A 85 -0.34 13.39 -4.79
N GLN A 86 -1.03 14.30 -4.09
CA GLN A 86 -1.02 15.75 -4.36
C GLN A 86 -1.40 16.10 -5.81
N TYR A 87 -2.12 15.18 -6.48
CA TYR A 87 -2.56 15.33 -7.85
C TYR A 87 -3.96 15.94 -7.89
N LYS A 88 -4.13 16.99 -8.71
CA LYS A 88 -5.43 17.62 -8.97
C LYS A 88 -5.89 17.24 -10.38
N PRO A 89 -6.91 16.37 -10.53
CA PRO A 89 -7.47 16.02 -11.84
C PRO A 89 -7.94 17.24 -12.61
N ILE A 90 -7.72 17.22 -13.93
CA ILE A 90 -8.04 18.32 -14.86
C ILE A 90 -9.52 18.41 -15.25
N LEU A 91 -10.30 17.33 -15.06
CA LEU A 91 -11.74 17.28 -15.28
C LEU A 91 -12.47 17.22 -13.93
N THR A 92 -13.68 17.79 -13.85
CA THR A 92 -14.56 17.55 -12.69
C THR A 92 -15.06 16.10 -12.67
N LYS A 93 -15.56 15.66 -11.51
CA LYS A 93 -16.18 14.32 -11.35
C LYS A 93 -17.31 14.07 -12.36
N GLU A 94 -18.12 15.08 -12.63
CA GLU A 94 -19.22 15.03 -13.61
C GLU A 94 -18.69 14.98 -15.05
N GLN A 95 -17.71 15.81 -15.41
CA GLN A 95 -17.08 15.78 -16.74
C GLN A 95 -16.34 14.45 -17.01
N PHE A 96 -15.83 13.80 -15.96
CA PHE A 96 -15.23 12.46 -16.10
C PHE A 96 -16.29 11.40 -16.42
N LEU A 97 -17.52 11.54 -15.90
CA LEU A 97 -18.63 10.59 -16.11
C LEU A 97 -19.52 10.94 -17.31
N GLN A 98 -19.42 12.14 -17.86
CA GLN A 98 -20.05 12.51 -19.14
C GLN A 98 -19.32 11.84 -20.31
N PHE A 99 -20.05 11.41 -21.34
CA PHE A 99 -19.44 10.85 -22.56
C PHE A 99 -18.57 11.89 -23.28
N GLY A 100 -17.43 11.48 -23.84
CA GLY A 100 -16.46 12.37 -24.47
C GLY A 100 -15.28 12.73 -23.56
N PHE A 101 -14.67 13.91 -23.78
CA PHE A 101 -13.42 14.35 -23.12
C PHE A 101 -12.26 13.32 -23.19
N ALA A 102 -12.27 12.44 -24.20
CA ALA A 102 -11.45 11.23 -24.28
C ALA A 102 -9.96 11.48 -23.96
N GLU A 103 -9.30 12.40 -24.69
CA GLU A 103 -7.91 12.80 -24.45
C GLU A 103 -7.61 13.19 -22.99
N ARG A 104 -8.51 13.96 -22.35
CA ARG A 104 -8.30 14.44 -20.98
C ARG A 104 -8.55 13.35 -19.93
N LYS A 105 -9.50 12.45 -20.18
CA LYS A 105 -9.66 11.22 -19.37
C LYS A 105 -8.44 10.31 -19.52
N MET A 106 -7.94 10.17 -20.76
CA MET A 106 -6.75 9.37 -21.02
C MET A 106 -5.53 9.91 -20.27
N GLN A 107 -5.33 11.23 -20.29
CA GLN A 107 -4.26 11.88 -19.54
C GLN A 107 -4.40 11.67 -18.03
N ILE A 108 -5.62 11.82 -17.46
CA ILE A 108 -5.88 11.53 -16.04
C ILE A 108 -5.49 10.08 -15.70
N VAL A 109 -5.87 9.10 -16.52
CA VAL A 109 -5.51 7.70 -16.27
C VAL A 109 -4.01 7.48 -16.41
N CYS A 110 -3.34 8.05 -17.41
CA CYS A 110 -1.87 8.00 -17.52
C CYS A 110 -1.18 8.58 -16.27
N ASP A 111 -1.67 9.72 -15.78
CA ASP A 111 -1.13 10.37 -14.58
C ASP A 111 -1.33 9.49 -13.34
N ILE A 112 -2.52 8.89 -13.17
CA ILE A 112 -2.82 7.92 -12.10
C ILE A 112 -1.85 6.73 -12.14
N ILE A 113 -1.65 6.12 -13.31
CA ILE A 113 -0.72 5.00 -13.50
C ILE A 113 0.70 5.39 -13.06
N ASN A 114 1.19 6.54 -13.53
CA ASN A 114 2.52 7.04 -13.19
C ASN A 114 2.66 7.35 -11.69
N CYS A 115 1.66 7.99 -11.10
CA CYS A 115 1.57 8.27 -9.67
C CYS A 115 1.64 6.99 -8.82
N VAL A 116 0.83 5.98 -9.17
CA VAL A 116 0.77 4.68 -8.48
C VAL A 116 2.08 3.91 -8.62
N VAL A 117 2.64 3.80 -9.83
CA VAL A 117 3.93 3.12 -10.06
C VAL A 117 5.07 3.81 -9.32
N LYS A 118 5.06 5.15 -9.26
CA LYS A 118 6.05 5.92 -8.49
C LYS A 118 5.93 5.67 -6.98
N LYS A 119 4.73 5.77 -6.40
CA LYS A 119 4.51 5.48 -4.98
C LYS A 119 4.79 4.03 -4.62
N HIS A 120 4.46 3.07 -5.48
CA HIS A 120 4.82 1.66 -5.27
C HIS A 120 6.34 1.48 -5.16
N LYS A 121 7.13 2.15 -6.02
CA LYS A 121 8.59 2.13 -5.93
C LYS A 121 9.06 2.76 -4.61
N GLU A 122 8.59 3.94 -4.24
CA GLU A 122 8.93 4.61 -2.96
C GLU A 122 8.61 3.74 -1.72
N LEU A 123 7.44 3.10 -1.70
CA LEU A 123 7.01 2.20 -0.61
C LEU A 123 7.81 0.89 -0.59
N SER A 124 8.13 0.30 -1.74
CA SER A 124 8.91 -0.95 -1.81
C SER A 124 10.38 -0.77 -1.45
N TYR A 125 11.00 0.38 -1.75
CA TYR A 125 12.33 0.70 -1.22
C TYR A 125 12.30 0.93 0.29
N SER A 126 11.31 1.68 0.80
CA SER A 126 11.21 1.93 2.24
C SER A 126 10.75 0.72 3.06
N SER A 127 10.15 -0.31 2.46
CA SER A 127 9.92 -1.61 3.13
C SER A 127 11.20 -2.44 3.22
N LYS A 128 11.99 -2.53 2.13
CA LYS A 128 13.31 -3.21 2.11
C LYS A 128 14.33 -2.56 3.06
N VAL A 129 14.26 -1.24 3.25
CA VAL A 129 15.11 -0.49 4.21
C VAL A 129 14.51 -0.46 5.62
N LYS A 130 13.39 -1.15 5.91
CA LYS A 130 12.86 -1.33 7.28
C LYS A 130 13.17 -2.71 7.88
N SER A 131 13.57 -3.69 7.08
CA SER A 131 14.14 -4.96 7.57
C SER A 131 15.60 -4.83 8.05
N GLN A 132 16.24 -3.69 7.82
CA GLN A 132 17.46 -3.25 8.50
C GLN A 132 17.23 -1.88 9.13
N THR A 133 17.76 -1.61 10.33
CA THR A 133 17.63 -0.32 11.05
C THR A 133 16.21 0.18 11.35
N ARG A 134 15.62 -0.39 12.40
CA ARG A 134 14.64 0.29 13.26
C ARG A 134 15.33 1.50 13.93
N LYS A 135 15.21 2.73 13.39
CA LYS A 135 15.53 4.00 14.11
C LYS A 135 14.90 5.25 13.46
N LYS A 136 14.06 5.93 14.25
CA LYS A 136 13.50 7.30 14.13
C LYS A 136 13.05 7.78 12.73
N ILE A 137 11.73 7.80 12.55
CA ILE A 137 11.05 8.66 11.57
C ILE A 137 11.15 10.13 12.04
N ARG A 138 11.57 11.03 11.15
CA ARG A 138 11.22 12.46 11.18
C ARG A 138 10.51 12.78 9.85
N PRO A 139 9.49 13.66 9.84
CA PRO A 139 8.80 14.03 8.60
C PRO A 139 9.74 14.89 7.73
N PHE A 140 9.89 14.53 6.46
CA PHE A 140 10.70 15.30 5.51
C PHE A 140 9.80 16.15 4.62
N LYS A 141 10.06 17.45 4.59
CA LYS A 141 9.35 18.44 3.75
C LYS A 141 9.91 18.35 2.32
N CYS A 142 9.03 18.38 1.32
CA CYS A 142 9.44 18.37 -0.08
C CYS A 142 9.84 19.78 -0.52
N GLU A 143 11.09 19.97 -0.97
CA GLU A 143 11.54 21.21 -1.64
C GLU A 143 12.16 20.90 -3.00
N VAL A 144 12.11 21.91 -3.87
CA VAL A 144 12.18 21.77 -5.33
C VAL A 144 13.62 21.62 -5.82
N TRP A 145 13.89 20.63 -6.68
CA TRP A 145 15.16 20.53 -7.38
C TRP A 145 15.24 21.59 -8.49
N SER A 146 16.28 22.43 -8.47
CA SER A 146 16.64 23.28 -9.60
C SER A 146 18.14 23.18 -9.92
N ASN A 147 18.42 22.46 -11.01
CA ASN A 147 19.56 22.51 -11.92
C ASN A 147 21.03 22.34 -11.46
N CYS A 148 21.80 21.86 -12.44
CA CYS A 148 23.18 21.41 -12.37
C CYS A 148 24.18 22.50 -12.81
N GLY A 149 25.40 22.49 -12.26
CA GLY A 149 26.54 23.29 -12.71
C GLY A 149 27.86 22.52 -12.53
N LYS A 150 28.72 22.49 -13.56
CA LYS A 150 29.94 21.66 -13.65
C LYS A 150 31.17 22.32 -13.00
N GLY A 151 32.15 21.50 -12.57
CA GLY A 151 33.53 21.94 -12.30
C GLY A 151 34.47 20.82 -11.83
N LEU A 152 35.35 20.34 -12.72
CA LEU A 152 36.65 19.70 -12.39
C LEU A 152 37.71 20.83 -12.23
N PRO A 153 38.94 20.66 -11.68
CA PRO A 153 39.85 19.54 -11.98
C PRO A 153 40.69 18.94 -10.81
N ASP A 154 41.25 17.76 -11.07
CA ASP A 154 42.45 17.14 -10.44
C ASP A 154 43.75 17.94 -10.79
N PRO A 155 44.99 17.69 -10.26
CA PRO A 155 45.52 16.37 -9.85
C PRO A 155 46.57 16.29 -8.70
N SER A 156 47.03 15.06 -8.43
CA SER A 156 48.39 14.67 -8.01
C SER A 156 48.84 14.83 -6.54
N GLY A 157 49.23 13.71 -5.92
CA GLY A 157 49.88 13.68 -4.59
C GLY A 157 50.17 12.25 -4.11
N ASN A 158 51.42 11.95 -3.75
CA ASN A 158 51.94 10.58 -3.61
C ASN A 158 51.98 10.06 -2.15
N ALA A 159 52.07 8.72 -2.01
CA ALA A 159 52.78 7.97 -0.96
C ALA A 159 52.19 7.72 0.46
N LEU A 160 52.02 6.40 0.73
CA LEU A 160 52.43 5.61 1.92
C LEU A 160 51.75 5.75 3.31
N ASN A 161 51.40 4.56 3.84
CA ASN A 161 51.45 4.11 5.24
C ASN A 161 50.43 4.63 6.29
N SER A 162 49.59 3.72 6.80
CA SER A 162 49.85 3.08 8.12
C SER A 162 48.78 2.05 8.53
N ARG A 163 49.17 1.12 9.40
CA ARG A 163 48.32 0.02 9.93
C ARG A 163 47.33 0.52 11.00
N LYS A 164 46.18 -0.16 11.13
CA LYS A 164 45.60 -0.55 12.43
C LYS A 164 44.62 -1.73 12.28
N LYS A 165 44.63 -2.63 13.27
CA LYS A 165 43.82 -3.87 13.35
C LYS A 165 42.49 -3.60 14.10
N PRO A 166 41.46 -4.44 13.95
CA PRO A 166 40.30 -4.42 14.83
C PRO A 166 40.64 -5.03 16.21
N LEU A 167 39.98 -4.55 17.26
CA LEU A 167 39.97 -5.20 18.57
C LEU A 167 38.53 -5.20 19.12
N VAL A 168 38.00 -6.38 19.37
CA VAL A 168 36.74 -6.59 20.09
C VAL A 168 37.11 -6.77 21.55
N GLU A 169 36.49 -6.01 22.45
CA GLU A 169 36.67 -6.17 23.89
C GLU A 169 35.35 -6.58 24.54
N ARG A 170 35.36 -7.74 25.21
CA ARG A 170 34.27 -8.22 26.07
C ARG A 170 34.72 -8.03 27.50
N HIS A 171 33.90 -7.37 28.32
CA HIS A 171 34.14 -7.26 29.75
C HIS A 171 33.23 -8.25 30.50
N SER A 172 33.86 -9.26 31.08
CA SER A 172 33.26 -10.13 32.11
C SER A 172 33.59 -9.53 33.48
N GLY A 173 32.65 -9.58 34.41
CA GLY A 173 32.83 -8.96 35.73
C GLY A 173 33.85 -9.68 36.62
N ASN A 174 34.27 -9.01 37.69
CA ASN A 174 34.90 -9.63 38.85
C ASN A 174 34.56 -8.82 40.11
N GLU A 175 34.32 -9.51 41.23
CA GLU A 175 34.06 -8.93 42.55
C GLU A 175 35.37 -8.82 43.36
N VAL A 176 35.43 -7.92 44.35
CA VAL A 176 36.31 -8.07 45.53
C VAL A 176 35.83 -7.18 46.69
N SER A 177 36.03 -7.67 47.92
CA SER A 177 35.42 -7.19 49.17
C SER A 177 36.21 -6.13 49.96
N GLY A 178 35.52 -5.49 50.91
CA GLY A 178 36.06 -4.94 52.18
C GLY A 178 35.92 -3.42 52.31
N GLU A 179 35.55 -2.79 53.44
CA GLU A 179 35.62 -3.18 54.86
C GLU A 179 34.65 -2.32 55.74
N LEU A 180 34.72 -2.48 57.07
CA LEU A 180 33.83 -1.99 58.14
C LEU A 180 34.44 -0.78 58.92
N ARG A 181 33.79 0.01 59.82
CA ARG A 181 32.46 0.01 60.51
C ARG A 181 32.08 1.53 60.86
N PRO A 182 31.26 1.94 61.88
CA PRO A 182 30.50 3.22 61.81
C PRO A 182 30.70 4.23 62.98
N VAL A 183 30.04 5.40 62.90
CA VAL A 183 29.86 6.38 64.02
C VAL A 183 28.52 7.16 63.83
N PRO A 184 27.94 7.88 64.83
CA PRO A 184 26.59 7.54 65.29
C PRO A 184 25.56 8.69 65.32
N LEU A 185 24.30 8.34 65.61
CA LEU A 185 23.25 9.28 65.99
C LEU A 185 23.20 9.50 67.52
N PRO A 186 22.92 10.73 67.97
CA PRO A 186 22.21 10.97 69.22
C PRO A 186 20.84 11.63 68.96
N ALA A 187 19.83 11.21 69.72
CA ALA A 187 18.52 11.87 69.78
C ALA A 187 18.39 12.69 71.06
N GLN A 188 17.38 13.59 71.07
CA GLN A 188 16.57 14.07 72.23
C GLN A 188 16.59 15.60 72.46
N GLY A 189 15.40 16.23 72.52
CA GLY A 189 15.22 17.47 73.31
C GLY A 189 14.49 18.68 72.70
N ALA A 190 13.15 18.58 72.54
CA ALA A 190 12.14 19.61 72.87
C ALA A 190 12.06 21.03 72.21
N LYS A 191 10.79 21.42 71.97
CA LYS A 191 10.17 22.76 71.79
C LYS A 191 10.09 23.43 70.40
N GLU A 192 8.83 23.48 69.92
CA GLU A 192 8.06 24.65 69.43
C GLU A 192 8.77 25.71 68.54
N GLU A 193 8.37 25.79 67.27
CA GLU A 193 7.66 26.96 66.68
C GLU A 193 7.11 26.64 65.26
N GLU A 194 6.23 27.50 64.73
CA GLU A 194 5.28 27.21 63.64
C GLU A 194 5.86 27.20 62.21
N LEU A 195 5.22 26.47 61.27
CA LEU A 195 4.50 27.04 60.11
C LEU A 195 3.93 25.98 59.14
N CYS A 196 2.59 25.95 59.05
CA CYS A 196 1.71 25.86 57.85
C CYS A 196 2.32 25.51 56.47
N LEU A 197 1.71 24.74 55.56
CA LEU A 197 0.32 24.23 55.43
C LEU A 197 0.28 23.06 54.41
N ASP A 198 -0.74 22.19 54.48
CA ASP A 198 -1.04 21.19 53.44
C ASP A 198 -1.53 21.82 52.11
N HIS A 199 -1.14 21.23 50.98
CA HIS A 199 -1.94 21.31 49.77
C HIS A 199 -1.85 20.05 48.90
N ASP A 200 -3.04 19.57 48.53
CA ASP A 200 -3.36 18.52 47.57
C ASP A 200 -2.35 18.28 46.44
N ILE A 201 -1.99 17.01 46.24
CA ILE A 201 -1.58 16.49 44.91
C ILE A 201 -2.69 15.56 44.41
N VAL A 202 -3.70 16.22 43.85
CA VAL A 202 -4.80 15.62 43.10
C VAL A 202 -4.28 15.02 41.79
N GLU A 203 -4.46 13.70 41.66
CA GLU A 203 -4.97 13.06 40.44
C GLU A 203 -4.21 13.31 39.11
N VAL A 204 -3.07 12.64 38.93
CA VAL A 204 -2.40 12.53 37.61
C VAL A 204 -2.02 11.07 37.31
N LYS A 205 -3.01 10.20 37.01
CA LYS A 205 -2.82 9.01 36.13
C LYS A 205 -4.01 8.10 35.78
N CYS A 206 -5.24 8.28 36.29
CA CYS A 206 -6.28 7.26 36.11
C CYS A 206 -6.92 7.16 34.71
N GLU A 207 -7.03 8.25 33.93
CA GLU A 207 -7.80 8.22 32.68
C GLU A 207 -7.07 7.54 31.51
N GLN A 208 -5.78 7.82 31.30
CA GLN A 208 -5.01 7.22 30.19
C GLN A 208 -5.03 5.68 30.22
N VAL A 209 -5.03 5.09 31.41
CA VAL A 209 -4.97 3.63 31.61
C VAL A 209 -6.30 2.96 31.27
N THR A 210 -7.44 3.63 31.40
CA THR A 210 -8.75 3.02 31.07
C THR A 210 -9.00 2.99 29.56
N GLU A 211 -8.57 4.03 28.84
CA GLU A 211 -8.73 4.13 27.39
C GLU A 211 -7.75 3.22 26.63
N ASP A 212 -6.50 3.09 27.09
CA ASP A 212 -5.56 2.10 26.55
C ASP A 212 -6.10 0.66 26.74
N ASN A 213 -6.75 0.36 27.87
CA ASN A 213 -7.33 -0.96 28.14
C ASN A 213 -8.55 -1.28 27.28
N SER A 214 -9.45 -0.32 27.04
CA SER A 214 -10.62 -0.54 26.17
C SER A 214 -10.20 -0.73 24.70
N GLN A 215 -9.16 -0.01 24.25
CA GLN A 215 -8.57 -0.23 22.93
C GLN A 215 -7.91 -1.62 22.81
N ILE A 216 -7.23 -2.10 23.86
CA ILE A 216 -6.67 -3.45 23.90
C ILE A 216 -7.77 -4.53 23.86
N GLU A 217 -8.88 -4.34 24.56
CA GLU A 217 -10.02 -5.26 24.53
C GLU A 217 -10.68 -5.32 23.15
N PHE A 218 -10.93 -4.16 22.54
CA PHE A 218 -11.46 -4.06 21.18
C PHE A 218 -10.57 -4.78 20.15
N LEU A 219 -9.24 -4.59 20.23
CA LEU A 219 -8.28 -5.27 19.36
C LEU A 219 -8.25 -6.79 19.59
N LYS A 220 -8.41 -7.27 20.83
CA LYS A 220 -8.55 -8.71 21.12
C LYS A 220 -9.79 -9.30 20.48
N ASN A 221 -10.93 -8.60 20.56
CA ASN A 221 -12.19 -9.04 19.96
C ASN A 221 -12.08 -9.12 18.43
N GLN A 222 -11.52 -8.09 17.77
CA GLN A 222 -11.24 -8.16 16.33
C GLN A 222 -10.29 -9.31 15.95
N LEU A 223 -9.26 -9.56 16.76
CA LEU A 223 -8.33 -10.66 16.52
C LEU A 223 -9.02 -12.03 16.62
N ALA A 224 -9.92 -12.21 17.58
CA ALA A 224 -10.77 -13.41 17.68
C ALA A 224 -11.68 -13.58 16.45
N ASP A 225 -12.36 -12.52 16.01
CA ASP A 225 -13.18 -12.54 14.79
C ASP A 225 -12.37 -12.95 13.54
N PHE A 226 -11.12 -12.48 13.43
CA PHE A 226 -10.23 -12.86 12.33
C PHE A 226 -9.74 -14.31 12.47
N GLN A 227 -9.50 -14.81 13.68
CA GLN A 227 -9.16 -16.22 13.92
C GLN A 227 -10.32 -17.15 13.52
N GLU A 228 -11.57 -16.81 13.86
CA GLU A 228 -12.74 -17.59 13.42
C GLU A 228 -12.88 -17.60 11.90
N LYS A 229 -12.72 -16.44 11.24
CA LYS A 229 -12.76 -16.33 9.77
C LYS A 229 -11.66 -17.15 9.11
N LEU A 230 -10.45 -17.16 9.67
CA LEU A 230 -9.34 -17.99 9.19
C LEU A 230 -9.65 -19.48 9.35
N HIS A 231 -10.14 -19.93 10.51
CA HIS A 231 -10.55 -21.31 10.73
C HIS A 231 -11.67 -21.75 9.75
N LYS A 232 -12.61 -20.86 9.44
CA LYS A 232 -13.65 -21.13 8.44
C LYS A 232 -13.09 -21.28 7.02
N LEU A 233 -12.07 -20.50 6.65
CA LEU A 233 -11.38 -20.64 5.37
C LEU A 233 -10.59 -21.94 5.29
N ASP A 234 -9.87 -22.31 6.36
CA ASP A 234 -9.12 -23.56 6.48
C ASP A 234 -10.05 -24.79 6.33
N TRP A 235 -11.21 -24.75 6.98
CA TRP A 235 -12.26 -25.77 6.81
C TRP A 235 -12.82 -25.84 5.37
N MET A 236 -12.95 -24.71 4.68
CA MET A 236 -13.38 -24.68 3.27
C MET A 236 -12.30 -25.23 2.34
N GLU A 237 -11.04 -24.93 2.61
CA GLU A 237 -9.86 -25.39 1.87
C GLU A 237 -9.72 -26.92 1.98
N ASP A 238 -9.81 -27.48 3.19
CA ASP A 238 -9.79 -28.94 3.37
C ASP A 238 -10.99 -29.64 2.72
N LYS A 239 -12.17 -29.02 2.76
CA LYS A 239 -13.34 -29.52 2.04
C LYS A 239 -13.13 -29.50 0.52
N LEU A 240 -12.43 -28.48 -0.01
CA LEU A 240 -12.07 -28.40 -1.42
C LEU A 240 -11.05 -29.49 -1.80
N LYS A 241 -9.98 -29.68 -1.02
CA LYS A 241 -9.00 -30.77 -1.24
C LYS A 241 -9.66 -32.14 -1.30
N VAL A 242 -10.56 -32.44 -0.35
CA VAL A 242 -11.32 -33.71 -0.34
C VAL A 242 -12.22 -33.86 -1.58
N LEU A 243 -12.74 -32.78 -2.15
CA LEU A 243 -13.50 -32.82 -3.40
C LEU A 243 -12.58 -32.96 -4.62
N GLU A 244 -11.43 -32.30 -4.62
CA GLU A 244 -10.41 -32.39 -5.68
C GLU A 244 -9.82 -33.80 -5.77
N GLU A 245 -9.46 -34.41 -4.65
CA GLU A 245 -9.00 -35.81 -4.55
C GLU A 245 -10.06 -36.79 -5.08
N LYS A 246 -11.33 -36.60 -4.70
CA LYS A 246 -12.45 -37.44 -5.17
C LYS A 246 -12.70 -37.30 -6.67
N LEU A 247 -12.55 -36.09 -7.21
CA LEU A 247 -12.75 -35.81 -8.62
C LEU A 247 -11.49 -36.09 -9.46
N GLN A 248 -10.32 -36.23 -8.85
CA GLN A 248 -9.02 -36.39 -9.53
C GLN A 248 -8.75 -35.28 -10.56
N GLY A 249 -9.22 -34.05 -10.30
CA GLY A 249 -9.18 -32.94 -11.25
C GLY A 249 -10.07 -33.11 -12.51
N LYS A 250 -10.93 -34.13 -12.57
CA LYS A 250 -11.83 -34.37 -13.71
C LYS A 250 -13.01 -33.41 -13.66
N VAL A 251 -13.12 -32.56 -14.68
CA VAL A 251 -14.29 -31.72 -14.91
C VAL A 251 -15.42 -32.61 -15.44
N ILE A 252 -16.47 -32.80 -14.64
CA ILE A 252 -17.69 -33.50 -15.08
C ILE A 252 -18.56 -32.47 -15.79
N ILE A 253 -18.81 -32.68 -17.09
CA ILE A 253 -19.69 -31.87 -17.92
C ILE A 253 -20.90 -32.74 -18.28
N ASP A 254 -22.11 -32.19 -18.20
CA ASP A 254 -23.31 -32.90 -18.64
C ASP A 254 -23.24 -33.23 -20.13
N GLU A 255 -23.64 -34.44 -20.50
CA GLU A 255 -23.56 -34.96 -21.88
C GLU A 255 -24.24 -34.01 -22.90
N LYS A 256 -25.33 -33.35 -22.49
CA LYS A 256 -26.04 -32.36 -23.33
C LYS A 256 -25.20 -31.14 -23.63
N ASP A 257 -24.47 -30.63 -22.63
CA ASP A 257 -23.64 -29.44 -22.76
C ASP A 257 -22.35 -29.76 -23.52
N TRP A 258 -21.78 -30.95 -23.30
CA TRP A 258 -20.68 -31.46 -24.11
C TRP A 258 -21.06 -31.59 -25.59
N ASN A 259 -22.21 -32.20 -25.89
CA ASN A 259 -22.71 -32.34 -27.26
C ASN A 259 -23.04 -30.98 -27.90
N ASN A 260 -23.57 -30.02 -27.13
CA ASN A 260 -23.82 -28.65 -27.61
C ASN A 260 -22.49 -27.96 -27.97
N LEU A 261 -21.49 -28.02 -27.08
CA LEU A 261 -20.16 -27.47 -27.32
C LEU A 261 -19.50 -28.10 -28.55
N LEU A 262 -19.53 -29.44 -28.67
CA LEU A 262 -18.98 -30.18 -29.80
C LEU A 262 -19.63 -29.77 -31.13
N ASN A 263 -20.97 -29.68 -31.16
CA ASN A 263 -21.71 -29.20 -32.33
C ASN A 263 -21.35 -27.76 -32.69
N ARG A 264 -21.16 -26.88 -31.69
CA ARG A 264 -20.78 -25.48 -31.93
C ARG A 264 -19.36 -25.35 -32.46
N VAL A 265 -18.40 -26.11 -31.93
CA VAL A 265 -17.02 -26.17 -32.43
C VAL A 265 -17.00 -26.69 -33.86
N LEU A 266 -17.68 -27.80 -34.15
CA LEU A 266 -17.77 -28.37 -35.49
C LEU A 266 -18.36 -27.38 -36.50
N LEU A 267 -19.42 -26.64 -36.14
CA LEU A 267 -19.98 -25.58 -36.98
C LEU A 267 -18.93 -24.49 -37.29
N LEU A 268 -18.18 -24.02 -36.29
CA LEU A 268 -17.14 -23.00 -36.48
C LEU A 268 -15.96 -23.50 -37.33
N GLU A 269 -15.55 -24.76 -37.17
CA GLU A 269 -14.54 -25.40 -38.01
C GLU A 269 -15.00 -25.51 -39.47
N THR A 270 -16.25 -25.94 -39.71
CA THR A 270 -16.81 -25.99 -41.08
C THR A 270 -16.94 -24.61 -41.71
N GLU A 271 -17.32 -23.59 -40.94
CA GLU A 271 -17.38 -22.20 -41.40
C GLU A 271 -15.98 -21.70 -41.80
N LEU A 272 -14.97 -21.93 -40.97
CA LEU A 272 -13.58 -21.53 -41.24
C LEU A 272 -13.01 -22.22 -42.49
N LEU A 273 -13.29 -23.52 -42.68
CA LEU A 273 -12.88 -24.28 -43.88
C LEU A 273 -13.59 -23.83 -45.17
N LEU A 274 -14.79 -23.26 -45.06
CA LEU A 274 -15.52 -22.68 -46.19
C LEU A 274 -15.03 -21.26 -46.49
N GLN A 275 -14.69 -20.47 -45.47
CA GLN A 275 -14.08 -19.15 -45.63
C GLN A 275 -12.67 -19.25 -46.22
N SER A 276 -11.86 -20.23 -45.84
CA SER A 276 -10.49 -20.44 -46.37
C SER A 276 -10.43 -20.97 -47.81
N LYS A 277 -11.57 -21.20 -48.47
CA LYS A 277 -11.69 -21.68 -49.86
C LYS A 277 -12.26 -20.63 -50.82
N LYS A 278 -12.44 -19.39 -50.35
CA LYS A 278 -12.79 -18.21 -51.16
C LYS A 278 -11.58 -17.29 -51.32
#